data_AF-S8DI35-F1
#
_entry.id   AF-S8DI35-F1
#
_cell.length_a   1.000
_cell.length_b   1.000
_cell.length_c   1.000
_cell.angle_alpha   90.00
_cell.angle_beta   90.00
_cell.angle_gamma   90.00
#
_symmetry.space_group_name_H-M   'P 1'
#
loop_
_entity.id
_entity.type
_entity.pdbx_description
1 polymer ?
#
loop_
_entity_poly.entity_id
_entity_poly.type
_entity_poly.pdbx_seq_one_letter_code
_entity_poly.pdbx_strand_id
1 'polypeptide(L)'
;MPRTEAAERRDEEIRQIEKYLEEVALPKGLTEKQAKRFVRKASDFFASGGKLWRRGGGGNPKRVIMDLTRRREILKEAHDDLGHKGVYSVRMRLLERFWWPYLEYDVKWYVGTCHQCQL
;
A
#
# COMPACT_ATOMS: atom_id res chain seq x y z
N MET A 1 13.06 3.21 -5.05
CA MET A 1 11.74 2.67 -5.40
C MET A 1 11.19 3.57 -6.49
N PRO A 2 11.40 3.22 -7.76
CA PRO A 2 10.89 4.00 -8.87
C PRO A 2 9.37 4.04 -8.79
N ARG A 3 8.78 5.22 -8.97
CA ARG A 3 7.33 5.37 -9.11
C ARG A 3 7.06 5.66 -10.57
N THR A 4 6.32 4.76 -11.21
CA THR A 4 5.77 5.02 -12.54
C THR A 4 4.52 5.88 -12.40
N GLU A 5 4.13 6.58 -13.46
CA GLU A 5 2.88 7.37 -13.45
C GLU A 5 1.66 6.53 -13.04
N ALA A 6 1.61 5.26 -13.43
CA ALA A 6 0.54 4.35 -13.04
C ALA A 6 0.52 4.12 -11.52
N ALA A 7 1.71 4.03 -10.91
CA ALA A 7 1.85 3.86 -9.47
C ALA A 7 1.43 5.12 -8.71
N GLU A 8 1.77 6.29 -9.23
CA GLU A 8 1.36 7.59 -8.68
C GLU A 8 -0.15 7.80 -8.77
N ARG A 9 -0.77 7.50 -9.92
CA ARG A 9 -2.23 7.56 -10.08
C ARG A 9 -2.96 6.66 -9.08
N ARG A 10 -2.41 5.47 -8.82
CA ARG A 10 -2.99 4.54 -7.83
C ARG A 10 -2.78 5.03 -6.41
N ASP A 11 -1.63 5.62 -6.07
CA ASP A 11 -1.43 6.24 -4.76
C ASP A 11 -2.43 7.39 -4.55
N GLU A 12 -2.65 8.23 -5.57
CA GLU A 12 -3.59 9.34 -5.49
C GLU A 12 -5.04 8.88 -5.29
N GLU A 13 -5.45 7.83 -5.99
CA GLU A 13 -6.77 7.23 -5.78
C GLU A 13 -6.96 6.71 -4.35
N ILE A 14 -5.92 6.19 -3.70
CA ILE A 14 -5.98 5.78 -2.29
C ILE A 14 -6.03 6.99 -1.36
N ARG A 15 -5.34 8.10 -1.65
CA ARG A 15 -5.48 9.35 -0.89
C ARG A 15 -6.90 9.91 -0.96
N GLN A 16 -7.53 9.84 -2.13
CA GLN A 16 -8.94 10.23 -2.28
C GLN A 16 -9.87 9.34 -1.45
N ILE A 17 -9.59 8.04 -1.36
CA ILE A 17 -10.33 7.11 -0.49
C ILE A 17 -10.12 7.46 0.98
N GLU A 18 -8.89 7.74 1.40
CA GLU A 18 -8.58 8.16 2.78
C GLU A 18 -9.39 9.40 3.16
N LYS A 19 -9.31 10.45 2.34
CA LYS A 19 -10.08 11.69 2.51
C LYS A 19 -11.59 11.45 2.53
N TYR A 20 -12.11 10.62 1.64
CA TYR A 20 -13.53 10.26 1.63
C TYR A 20 -13.96 9.57 2.93
N LEU A 21 -13.12 8.71 3.50
CA LEU A 21 -13.45 8.00 4.74
C LEU A 21 -13.36 8.91 5.98
N GLU A 22 -12.53 9.95 5.94
CA GLU A 22 -12.38 10.94 7.01
C GLU A 22 -13.45 12.03 6.95
N GLU A 23 -13.73 12.57 5.77
CA GLU A 23 -14.66 13.70 5.58
C GLU A 23 -16.08 13.26 5.20
N VAL A 24 -16.28 11.99 4.83
CA VAL A 24 -17.55 11.44 4.33
C VAL A 24 -18.09 12.23 3.11
N ALA A 25 -17.18 12.71 2.26
CA ALA A 25 -17.49 13.54 1.11
C ALA A 25 -16.90 12.96 -0.19
N LEU A 26 -17.75 12.75 -1.20
CA LEU A 26 -17.30 12.27 -2.51
C LEU A 26 -16.44 13.31 -3.23
N PRO A 27 -15.45 12.88 -4.03
CA PRO A 27 -14.73 13.77 -4.93
C PRO A 27 -15.69 14.54 -5.86
N LYS A 28 -15.42 15.83 -6.07
CA LYS A 28 -16.22 16.69 -6.95
C LYS A 28 -16.06 16.27 -8.42
N GLY A 29 -17.10 16.51 -9.22
CA GLY A 29 -17.06 16.29 -10.68
C GLY A 29 -17.20 14.84 -11.13
N LEU A 30 -17.55 13.90 -10.24
CA LEU A 30 -17.83 12.52 -10.61
C LEU A 30 -19.24 12.38 -11.21
N THR A 31 -19.35 11.67 -12.32
CA THR A 31 -20.64 11.12 -12.79
C THR A 31 -21.16 10.08 -11.80
N GLU A 32 -22.47 9.78 -11.84
CA GLU A 32 -23.06 8.74 -10.98
C GLU A 32 -22.35 7.38 -11.10
N LYS A 33 -21.96 6.99 -12.32
CA LYS A 33 -21.24 5.74 -12.58
C LYS A 33 -19.85 5.75 -11.94
N GLN A 34 -19.14 6.86 -12.01
CA GLN A 34 -17.83 7.02 -11.38
C GLN A 34 -17.96 7.04 -9.85
N ALA A 35 -18.96 7.73 -9.30
CA ALA A 35 -19.24 7.75 -7.87
C ALA A 35 -19.53 6.34 -7.34
N LYS A 36 -20.41 5.57 -8.00
CA LYS A 36 -20.71 4.17 -7.64
C LYS A 36 -19.45 3.30 -7.66
N ARG A 37 -18.59 3.44 -8.69
CA ARG A 37 -17.32 2.71 -8.78
C ARG A 37 -16.35 3.11 -7.66
N PHE A 38 -16.27 4.40 -7.34
CA PHE A 38 -15.42 4.93 -6.28
C PHE A 38 -15.86 4.39 -4.91
N VAL A 39 -17.16 4.49 -4.58
CA VAL A 39 -17.72 3.98 -3.31
C VAL A 39 -17.48 2.48 -3.16
N ARG A 40 -17.73 1.69 -4.22
CA ARG A 40 -17.45 0.24 -4.22
C ARG A 40 -15.97 -0.07 -3.98
N LYS A 41 -15.07 0.80 -4.42
CA LYS A 41 -13.63 0.62 -4.16
C LYS A 41 -13.25 1.06 -2.75
N ALA A 42 -13.81 2.19 -2.29
CA ALA A 42 -13.63 2.69 -0.95
C ALA A 42 -14.15 1.71 0.11
N SER A 43 -15.15 0.88 -0.21
CA SER A 43 -15.65 -0.18 0.69
C SER A 43 -14.62 -1.27 0.99
N ASP A 44 -13.49 -1.34 0.27
CA ASP A 44 -12.37 -2.20 0.64
C ASP A 44 -11.54 -1.61 1.80
N PHE A 45 -11.82 -0.37 2.24
CA PHE A 45 -10.99 0.38 3.18
C PHE A 45 -11.79 0.99 4.34
N PHE A 46 -11.12 1.20 5.47
CA PHE A 46 -11.70 1.90 6.62
C PHE A 46 -10.63 2.70 7.35
N ALA A 47 -11.03 3.81 7.96
CA ALA A 47 -10.20 4.56 8.89
C ALA A 47 -10.43 4.04 10.32
N SER A 48 -9.37 3.86 11.09
CA SER A 48 -9.46 3.50 12.51
C SER A 48 -8.19 3.92 13.24
N GLY A 49 -8.33 4.78 14.25
CA GLY A 49 -7.22 5.31 15.05
C GLY A 49 -6.29 6.26 14.28
N GLY A 50 -6.85 7.16 13.46
CA GLY A 50 -6.08 8.14 12.66
C GLY A 50 -5.27 7.50 11.53
N LYS A 51 -5.78 6.40 10.99
CA LYS A 51 -4.98 5.39 10.33
C LYS A 51 -5.85 4.67 9.29
N LEU A 52 -5.44 4.62 8.02
CA LEU A 52 -6.13 3.88 6.96
C LEU A 52 -5.81 2.38 6.92
N TRP A 53 -6.83 1.54 6.79
CA TRP A 53 -6.73 0.08 6.74
C TRP A 53 -7.43 -0.48 5.51
N ARG A 54 -6.89 -1.55 4.94
CA ARG A 54 -7.54 -2.32 3.88
C ARG A 54 -8.12 -3.60 4.47
N ARG A 55 -9.40 -3.85 4.21
CA ARG A 55 -10.10 -5.08 4.60
C ARG A 55 -9.42 -6.28 3.93
N GLY A 56 -9.16 -7.33 4.70
CA GLY A 56 -8.74 -8.62 4.16
C GLY A 56 -9.98 -9.38 3.69
N GLY A 57 -9.94 -9.97 2.49
CA GLY A 57 -11.01 -10.85 2.01
C GLY A 57 -11.01 -12.19 2.75
N GLY A 58 -11.33 -12.18 4.05
CA GLY A 58 -11.32 -13.35 4.94
C GLY A 58 -10.14 -13.46 5.91
N GLY A 59 -9.29 -12.43 6.02
CA GLY A 59 -8.16 -12.38 6.96
C GLY A 59 -8.04 -11.03 7.67
N ASN A 60 -7.00 -10.88 8.50
CA ASN A 60 -6.78 -9.65 9.26
C ASN A 60 -6.67 -8.42 8.34
N PRO A 61 -7.28 -7.28 8.72
CA PRO A 61 -7.06 -6.02 8.02
C PRO A 61 -5.58 -5.64 7.96
N LYS A 62 -5.18 -5.07 6.83
CA LYS A 62 -3.78 -4.66 6.60
C LYS A 62 -3.66 -3.15 6.73
N ARG A 63 -2.61 -2.70 7.41
CA ARG A 63 -2.28 -1.28 7.56
C ARG A 63 -1.91 -0.71 6.20
N VAL A 64 -2.59 0.34 5.75
CA VAL A 64 -2.22 1.05 4.51
C VAL A 64 -1.10 2.04 4.80
N ILE A 65 -0.04 2.00 3.99
CA ILE A 65 1.11 2.91 4.11
C ILE A 65 1.16 3.80 2.87
N MET A 66 0.84 5.08 3.03
CA MET A 66 0.86 6.06 1.94
C MET A 66 2.18 6.83 1.83
N ASP A 67 2.86 7.03 2.95
CA ASP A 67 4.15 7.71 2.98
C ASP A 67 5.26 6.85 2.34
N LEU A 68 5.93 7.41 1.32
CA LEU A 68 6.95 6.69 0.56
C LEU A 68 8.22 6.45 1.36
N THR A 69 8.55 7.35 2.29
CA THR A 69 9.71 7.19 3.18
C THR A 69 9.48 6.00 4.11
N ARG A 70 8.30 5.93 4.74
CA ARG A 70 7.91 4.82 5.61
C ARG A 70 7.82 3.50 4.87
N ARG A 71 7.38 3.48 3.60
CA ARG A 71 7.45 2.26 2.76
C ARG A 71 8.88 1.74 2.65
N ARG A 72 9.86 2.62 2.40
CA ARG A 72 11.28 2.23 2.30
C ARG A 72 11.83 1.74 3.63
N GLU A 73 11.49 2.39 4.72
CA GLU A 73 11.88 1.95 6.07
C GLU A 73 11.34 0.55 6.36
N ILE A 74 10.05 0.31 6.11
CA ILE A 74 9.43 -1.00 6.30
C ILE A 74 10.08 -2.08 5.44
N LEU A 75 10.42 -1.77 4.18
CA LEU A 75 11.13 -2.69 3.28
C LEU A 75 12.51 -3.04 3.83
N LYS A 76 13.25 -2.04 4.31
CA LYS A 76 14.57 -2.21 4.92
C LYS A 76 14.48 -3.05 6.19
N GLU A 77 13.66 -2.62 7.16
CA GLU A 77 13.42 -3.32 8.43
C GLU A 77 13.08 -4.80 8.17
N ALA A 78 12.12 -5.09 7.28
CA ALA A 78 11.73 -6.46 7.00
C ALA A 78 12.82 -7.30 6.32
N HIS A 79 13.64 -6.70 5.46
CA HIS A 79 14.73 -7.40 4.77
C HIS A 79 15.90 -7.68 5.72
N ASP A 80 16.31 -6.69 6.51
CA ASP A 80 17.41 -6.76 7.45
C ASP A 80 17.06 -7.72 8.61
N ASP A 81 15.86 -7.62 9.20
CA ASP A 81 15.37 -8.49 10.28
C ASP A 81 15.31 -9.97 9.88
N LEU A 82 15.10 -10.25 8.60
CA LEU A 82 15.05 -11.61 8.08
C LEU A 82 16.45 -12.17 7.76
N GLY A 83 17.52 -11.40 7.96
CA GLY A 83 18.87 -11.78 7.60
C GLY A 83 19.06 -11.81 6.08
N HIS A 84 18.61 -10.77 5.39
CA HIS A 84 18.76 -10.61 3.94
C HIS A 84 18.12 -11.73 3.10
N LYS A 85 17.00 -12.30 3.57
CA LYS A 85 16.28 -13.32 2.80
C LYS A 85 15.73 -12.77 1.48
N GLY A 86 15.56 -13.70 0.53
CA GLY A 86 15.03 -13.40 -0.80
C GLY A 86 13.60 -12.88 -0.81
N VAL A 87 13.20 -12.39 -1.98
CA VAL A 87 11.92 -11.69 -2.26
C VAL A 87 10.70 -12.36 -1.65
N TYR A 88 10.58 -13.68 -1.77
CA TYR A 88 9.41 -14.42 -1.27
C TYR A 88 9.22 -14.22 0.25
N SER A 89 10.29 -14.35 1.03
CA SER A 89 10.22 -14.28 2.50
C SER A 89 9.85 -12.88 2.97
N VAL A 90 10.49 -11.85 2.40
CA VAL A 90 10.19 -10.45 2.72
C VAL A 90 8.75 -10.11 2.33
N ARG A 91 8.31 -10.54 1.14
CA ARG A 91 6.94 -10.33 0.69
C ARG A 91 5.91 -10.93 1.64
N MET A 92 6.09 -12.19 2.05
CA MET A 92 5.13 -12.86 2.93
C MET A 92 5.02 -12.13 4.28
N ARG A 93 6.15 -11.78 4.90
CA ARG A 93 6.20 -11.01 6.16
C ARG A 93 5.45 -9.68 6.05
N LEU A 94 5.61 -8.95 4.94
CA LEU A 94 4.96 -7.66 4.75
C LEU A 94 3.47 -7.80 4.46
N LEU A 95 3.07 -8.77 3.64
CA LEU A 95 1.67 -9.00 3.28
C LEU A 95 0.81 -9.45 4.46
N GLU A 96 1.37 -9.92 5.56
CA GLU A 96 0.62 -10.21 6.78
C GLU A 96 0.11 -8.95 7.49
N ARG A 97 0.80 -7.82 7.35
CA ARG A 97 0.59 -6.63 8.18
C ARG A 97 0.28 -5.37 7.40
N PHE A 98 0.82 -5.25 6.20
CA PHE A 98 0.82 -4.00 5.43
C PHE A 98 0.20 -4.17 4.06
N TRP A 99 -0.26 -3.05 3.52
CA TRP A 99 -0.69 -2.93 2.15
C TRP A 99 -0.33 -1.55 1.60
N TRP A 100 0.09 -1.50 0.35
CA TRP A 100 0.12 -0.28 -0.45
C TRP A 100 0.07 -0.67 -1.94
N PRO A 101 -0.30 0.27 -2.84
CA PRO A 101 -0.22 0.01 -4.27
C PRO A 101 1.20 -0.39 -4.66
N TYR A 102 1.33 -1.55 -5.33
CA TYR A 102 2.61 -2.08 -5.85
C TYR A 102 3.58 -2.63 -4.81
N LEU A 103 3.14 -2.99 -3.60
CA LEU A 103 3.97 -3.60 -2.54
C LEU A 103 4.90 -4.71 -3.05
N GLU A 104 4.38 -5.68 -3.81
CA GLU A 104 5.19 -6.79 -4.29
C GLU A 104 6.29 -6.36 -5.26
N TYR A 105 6.01 -5.38 -6.11
CA TYR A 105 7.00 -4.80 -7.01
C TYR A 105 8.08 -4.06 -6.22
N ASP A 106 7.67 -3.29 -5.22
CA ASP A 106 8.58 -2.53 -4.37
C ASP A 106 9.50 -3.47 -3.56
N VAL A 107 8.99 -4.62 -3.10
CA VAL A 107 9.81 -5.68 -2.47
C VAL A 107 10.83 -6.24 -3.45
N LYS A 108 10.40 -6.62 -4.66
CA LYS A 108 11.32 -7.16 -5.68
C LYS A 108 12.41 -6.16 -6.03
N TRP A 109 12.03 -4.88 -6.21
CA TRP A 109 12.97 -3.81 -6.47
C TRP A 109 13.97 -3.65 -5.31
N TYR A 110 13.49 -3.55 -4.07
CA TYR A 110 14.35 -3.32 -2.91
C TYR A 110 15.39 -4.43 -2.75
N VAL A 111 14.94 -5.68 -2.68
CA VAL A 111 15.83 -6.85 -2.52
C VAL A 111 16.81 -6.97 -3.68
N GLY A 112 16.37 -6.75 -4.92
CA GLY A 112 17.23 -6.78 -6.11
C GLY A 112 18.24 -5.63 -6.20
N THR A 113 18.12 -4.60 -5.37
CA THR A 113 19.08 -3.49 -5.28
C THR A 113 19.95 -3.54 -4.02
N CYS A 114 19.79 -4.58 -3.18
CA CYS A 114 20.59 -4.72 -1.96
C CYS A 114 22.03 -5.08 -2.32
N HIS A 115 22.98 -4.19 -2.04
CA HIS A 115 24.40 -4.42 -2.34
C HIS A 115 24.93 -5.73 -1.75
N GLN A 116 24.63 -6.01 -0.48
CA GLN A 116 25.10 -7.22 0.23
C GLN A 116 24.61 -8.52 -0.43
N CYS A 117 23.40 -8.51 -1.01
CA CYS A 117 22.86 -9.67 -1.72
C CYS A 117 23.40 -9.80 -3.15
N GLN A 118 24.08 -8.79 -3.69
CA GLN A 118 24.59 -8.76 -5.06
C GLN A 118 26.11 -8.89 -5.14
N LEU A 119 26.77 -9.12 -4.00
CA LEU A 119 28.16 -9.53 -3.90
C LEU A 119 28.31 -11.03 -4.17
#